data_AF-A0A1D1UUI5-F1
#
_entry.id   AF-A0A1D1UUI5-F1
#
_cell.length_a   1.000
_cell.length_b   1.000
_cell.length_c   1.000
_cell.angle_alpha   90.00
_cell.angle_beta   90.00
_cell.angle_gamma   90.00
#
_symmetry.space_group_name_H-M   'P 1'
#
loop_
_entity.id
_entity.type
_entity.pdbx_description
1 polymer ?
#
loop_
_entity_poly.entity_id
_entity_poly.type
_entity_poly.pdbx_seq_one_letter_code
_entity_poly.pdbx_strand_id
1 'polypeptide(L)' 'MGNVSLVVPSIHPGYSLGRNVMIHTKDFEELAGSEEAQRWTLIAATSMALTSVRLFTDGELAAEAKQEFLKTKL' A
#
# COMPACT_ATOMS: atom_id res chain seq x y z
N MET A 1 7.19 1.86 -5.83
CA MET A 1 7.66 3.19 -6.28
C MET A 1 7.70 3.17 -7.80
N GLY A 2 7.48 4.32 -8.47
CA GLY A 2 7.38 4.40 -9.93
C GLY A 2 7.11 5.82 -10.43
N ASN A 3 6.50 5.97 -11.61
CA ASN A 3 6.33 7.30 -12.23
C ASN A 3 5.43 8.24 -11.41
N VAL A 4 4.36 7.70 -10.79
CA VAL A 4 3.42 8.51 -9.98
C VAL A 4 4.11 9.10 -8.75
N SER A 5 5.05 8.36 -8.16
CA SER A 5 5.82 8.84 -7.01
C SER A 5 6.85 9.90 -7.34
N LEU A 6 6.99 10.30 -8.60
CA LEU A 6 7.75 11.50 -8.99
C LEU A 6 6.87 12.76 -8.96
N VAL A 7 5.54 12.61 -8.95
CA VAL A 7 4.61 13.73 -9.09
C VAL A 7 3.91 14.03 -7.76
N VAL A 8 3.54 13.00 -7.01
CA VAL A 8 2.77 13.12 -5.75
C VAL A 8 3.28 12.17 -4.66
N PRO A 9 3.06 12.49 -3.36
CA PRO A 9 3.30 11.56 -2.26
C PRO A 9 2.63 10.21 -2.55
N SER A 10 3.37 9.12 -2.43
CA SER A 10 2.93 7.79 -2.87
C SER A 10 3.54 6.69 -2.00
N ILE A 11 2.81 5.59 -1.83
CA ILE A 11 3.31 4.36 -1.18
C ILE A 11 3.11 3.16 -2.10
N HIS A 12 3.96 2.14 -1.97
CA HIS A 12 3.80 0.85 -2.66
C HIS A 12 4.14 -0.28 -1.68
N PRO A 13 3.30 -0.49 -0.65
CA PRO A 13 3.52 -1.55 0.32
C PRO A 13 3.22 -2.92 -0.28
N GLY A 14 4.03 -3.91 0.06
CA GLY A 14 3.65 -5.32 -0.07
C GLY A 14 2.95 -5.78 1.20
N TYR A 15 2.09 -6.79 1.10
CA TYR A 15 1.48 -7.46 2.25
C TYR A 15 1.57 -8.99 2.08
N SER A 16 1.55 -9.71 3.19
CA SER A 16 1.63 -11.18 3.19
C SER A 16 0.28 -11.79 2.85
N LEU A 17 0.28 -12.96 2.20
CA LEU A 17 -0.91 -13.79 2.00
C LEU A 17 -0.97 -15.00 2.96
N GLY A 18 -0.11 -15.01 4.00
CA GLY A 18 -0.06 -16.08 5.00
C GLY A 18 1.03 -17.13 4.76
N ARG A 19 1.57 -17.20 3.53
CA ARG A 19 2.69 -18.08 3.16
C ARG A 19 3.76 -17.31 2.38
N ASN A 20 4.99 -17.79 2.46
CA ASN A 20 6.11 -17.21 1.71
C ASN A 20 6.25 -17.94 0.36
N VAL A 21 5.66 -17.34 -0.68
CA VAL A 21 5.69 -17.87 -2.06
C VAL A 21 6.22 -16.79 -2.99
N MET A 22 7.07 -17.18 -3.94
CA MET A 22 7.65 -16.26 -4.92
C MET A 22 6.58 -15.77 -5.90
N ILE A 23 6.50 -14.45 -6.09
CA ILE A 23 5.63 -13.85 -7.11
C ILE A 23 6.00 -14.33 -8.52
N HIS A 24 5.05 -14.26 -9.46
CA HIS A 24 5.19 -14.74 -10.84
C HIS A 24 5.37 -16.27 -10.96
N THR A 25 4.78 -17.04 -10.06
CA THR A 25 4.73 -18.51 -10.11
C THR A 25 3.29 -19.01 -10.05
N LYS A 26 3.05 -20.26 -10.45
CA LYS A 26 1.72 -20.92 -10.32
C LYS A 26 1.29 -21.03 -8.86
N ASP A 27 2.23 -21.34 -7.96
CA ASP A 27 1.97 -21.41 -6.53
C ASP A 27 1.46 -20.07 -5.98
N PHE A 28 1.97 -18.94 -6.49
CA PHE A 28 1.49 -17.61 -6.09
C PHE A 28 0.10 -17.31 -6.67
N GLU A 29 -0.18 -17.73 -7.90
CA GLU A 29 -1.52 -17.63 -8.50
C GLU A 29 -2.55 -18.36 -7.63
N GLU A 30 -2.28 -19.62 -7.27
CA GLU A 30 -3.14 -20.43 -6.41
C GLU A 30 -3.34 -19.79 -5.02
N LEU A 31 -2.25 -19.32 -4.40
CA LEU A 31 -2.32 -18.65 -3.10
C LEU A 31 -3.12 -17.34 -3.18
N ALA A 32 -2.87 -16.50 -4.19
CA ALA A 32 -3.56 -15.22 -4.36
C ALA A 32 -5.07 -15.38 -4.62
N GLY A 33 -5.48 -16.47 -5.26
CA GLY A 33 -6.89 -16.82 -5.49
C GLY A 33 -7.57 -17.54 -4.32
N SER A 34 -6.85 -17.90 -3.27
CA SER A 34 -7.38 -18.74 -2.18
C SER A 34 -8.25 -17.98 -1.17
N GLU A 35 -9.08 -18.72 -0.43
CA GLU A 35 -9.81 -18.17 0.73
C GLU A 35 -8.87 -17.72 1.86
N GLU A 36 -7.74 -18.40 2.03
CA GLU A 36 -6.70 -18.06 3.01
C GLU A 36 -6.18 -16.62 2.82
N ALA A 37 -5.98 -16.21 1.56
CA ALA A 37 -5.52 -14.87 1.22
C ALA A 37 -6.51 -13.76 1.62
N GLN A 38 -7.82 -14.04 1.64
CA GLN A 38 -8.86 -13.01 1.79
C GLN A 38 -8.77 -12.26 3.12
N ARG A 39 -8.41 -12.95 4.21
CA ARG A 39 -8.22 -12.31 5.51
C ARG A 39 -7.13 -11.23 5.44
N TRP A 40 -6.02 -11.53 4.79
CA TRP A 40 -4.89 -10.61 4.68
C TRP A 40 -5.19 -9.46 3.72
N THR A 41 -5.86 -9.76 2.60
CA THR A 41 -6.36 -8.76 1.66
C THR A 41 -7.30 -7.77 2.33
N LEU A 42 -8.21 -8.24 3.18
CA LEU A 42 -9.14 -7.38 3.92
C LEU A 42 -8.42 -6.44 4.90
N ILE A 43 -7.39 -6.93 5.59
CA ILE A 43 -6.55 -6.10 6.47
C ILE A 43 -5.81 -5.03 5.66
N ALA A 44 -5.21 -5.41 4.52
CA ALA A 44 -4.53 -4.47 3.63
C ALA A 44 -5.48 -3.39 3.08
N ALA A 45 -6.66 -3.79 2.60
CA ALA A 45 -7.68 -2.86 2.10
C ALA A 45 -8.17 -1.90 3.19
N THR A 46 -8.43 -2.41 4.39
CA THR A 46 -8.87 -1.60 5.54
C THR A 46 -7.77 -0.62 5.97
N SER A 47 -6.51 -1.06 5.97
CA SER A 47 -5.36 -0.21 6.28
C SER A 47 -5.23 0.94 5.29
N MET A 48 -5.40 0.68 3.99
CA MET A 48 -5.42 1.73 2.97
C MET A 48 -6.59 2.69 3.16
N ALA A 49 -7.81 2.18 3.40
CA ALA A 49 -9.00 3.01 3.62
C ALA A 49 -8.85 3.93 4.83
N LEU A 50 -8.40 3.40 5.97
CA LEU A 50 -8.16 4.20 7.18
C LEU A 50 -7.03 5.22 6.98
N THR A 51 -5.99 4.88 6.22
CA THR A 51 -4.93 5.83 5.84
C THR A 51 -5.50 6.98 5.01
N SER A 52 -6.35 6.67 4.02
CA SER A 52 -7.03 7.70 3.22
C SER A 52 -7.95 8.57 4.06
N VAL A 53 -8.75 7.99 4.96
CA VAL A 53 -9.61 8.75 5.88
C VAL A 53 -8.77 9.73 6.68
N ARG A 54 -7.66 9.28 7.28
CA ARG A 54 -6.76 10.17 8.02
C ARG A 54 -6.23 11.30 7.15
N LEU A 55 -5.76 11.02 5.94
CA LEU A 55 -5.28 12.05 5.02
C LEU A 55 -6.36 13.08 4.63
N PHE A 56 -7.64 12.69 4.59
CA PHE A 56 -8.74 13.62 4.30
C PHE A 56 -9.23 14.40 5.51
N THR A 57 -9.12 13.84 6.73
CA THR A 57 -9.66 14.45 7.95
C THR A 57 -8.62 15.14 8.82
N ASP A 58 -7.34 14.81 8.64
CA ASP A 58 -6.20 15.34 9.39
C ASP A 58 -5.32 16.19 8.45
N GLY A 59 -5.55 17.50 8.48
CA GLY A 59 -4.84 18.46 7.62
C GLY A 59 -3.35 18.58 7.95
N GLU A 60 -2.95 18.29 9.18
CA GLU A 60 -1.54 18.29 9.59
C GLU A 60 -0.80 17.12 8.94
N LEU A 61 -1.35 15.90 9.06
CA LEU A 61 -0.79 14.71 8.39
C LEU A 61 -0.67 14.89 6.87
N ALA A 62 -1.70 15.46 6.23
CA ALA A 62 -1.67 15.71 4.79
C ALA A 62 -0.58 16.75 4.40
N ALA A 63 -0.42 17.79 5.22
CA ALA A 63 0.61 18.80 5.02
C ALA A 63 2.01 18.19 5.20
N GLU A 64 2.23 17.41 6.26
CA GLU A 64 3.50 16.72 6.53
C GLU A 64 3.89 15.80 5.38
N ALA A 65 3.00 14.92 4.93
CA ALA A 65 3.26 14.01 3.82
C ALA A 65 3.66 14.76 2.54
N LYS A 66 3.04 15.92 2.28
CA LYS A 66 3.38 16.78 1.14
C LYS A 66 4.74 17.46 1.34
N GLN A 67 5.05 17.95 2.54
CA GLN A 67 6.33 18.60 2.83
C GLN A 67 7.49 17.60 2.74
N GLU A 68 7.33 16.40 3.29
CA GLU A 68 8.33 15.33 3.16
C GLU A 68 8.60 14.99 1.70
N PHE A 69 7.54 14.82 0.90
CA PHE A 69 7.68 14.59 -0.52
C PHE A 69 8.46 15.71 -1.23
N LEU A 70 8.19 16.97 -0.94
CA LEU A 70 8.91 18.10 -1.54
C LEU A 70 10.39 18.14 -1.15
N LYS A 71 10.76 17.71 0.06
CA LYS A 71 12.16 17.59 0.49
C LYS A 71 12.92 16.51 -0.27
N THR A 72 12.23 15.50 -0.79
CA THR A 72 12.83 14.41 -1.57
C THR A 72 12.99 14.73 -3.06
N LYS A 73 12.37 15.81 -3.55
CA LYS A 73 12.59 16.31 -4.91
C LYS A 73 13.89 17.12 -4.94
N LEU A 74 14.90 16.58 -5.63
CA LEU A 74 16.06 17.34 -6.10
C LEU A 74 15.64 18.42 -7.10
#